data_AF-A0AAD9PNM9-F1
#
_entry.id   AF-A0AAD9PNM9-F1
#
_cell.length_a   1.000
_cell.length_b   1.000
_cell.length_c   1.000
_cell.angle_alpha   90.00
_cell.angle_beta   90.00
_cell.angle_gamma   90.00
#
_symmetry.space_group_name_H-M   'P 1'
#
loop_
_entity.id
_entity.type
_entity.pdbx_description
1 polymer ?
#
loop_
_entity_poly.entity_id
_entity_poly.type
_entity_poly.pdbx_seq_one_letter_code
_entity_poly.pdbx_strand_id
1 'polypeptide(L)'
;MASKTPKPQYVLDMTLYKRINSAKVLELIKEYNALNDSSQLTAAELCNLETCLGNISTFCAGSSDVVWLLKMLQWPMQHRLPVLDLFKSLVLHPGSAALFRKGGGGNLLGVACQTLKGAGGNVPLLVVSLQLIANLLHLSIPKNQTLTHCSWILESAMDAAANPARLVQVTYASMCQNFAIASTTAQGDLSRKIAHALVGPICASLNLVCLLDNIHDEWAVGVCSKHLKSLEMLLLQNPAARANLSLDFNFKHSPKLAKLDVDATHALAALQLDSSAIP
;
A
#
# COMPACT_ATOMS: atom_id res chain seq x y z
N MET A 1 9.42 -21.18 36.49
CA MET A 1 9.05 -19.77 36.26
C MET A 1 9.20 -19.48 34.78
N ALA A 2 8.10 -19.35 34.04
CA ALA A 2 8.17 -19.00 32.62
C ALA A 2 8.60 -17.54 32.50
N SER A 3 9.83 -17.33 32.03
CA SER A 3 10.35 -16.03 31.62
C SER A 3 9.41 -15.46 30.56
N LYS A 4 8.58 -14.47 30.93
CA LYS A 4 7.83 -13.66 29.97
C LYS A 4 8.88 -12.87 29.17
N THR A 5 9.28 -13.40 28.03
CA THR A 5 10.05 -12.64 27.05
C THR A 5 9.30 -11.34 26.77
N PRO A 6 9.93 -10.17 26.97
CA PRO A 6 9.28 -8.89 26.69
C PRO A 6 8.85 -8.90 25.23
N LYS A 7 7.55 -8.68 24.97
CA LYS A 7 7.07 -8.51 23.60
C LYS A 7 7.79 -7.28 23.05
N PRO A 8 8.58 -7.39 21.97
CA PRO A 8 9.20 -6.22 21.37
C PRO A 8 8.08 -5.28 20.94
N GLN A 9 8.03 -4.11 21.56
CA GLN A 9 7.04 -3.09 21.26
C GLN A 9 7.59 -2.26 20.10
N TYR A 10 7.63 -2.88 18.92
CA TYR A 10 7.96 -2.16 17.70
C TYR A 10 6.84 -1.16 17.42
N VAL A 11 7.06 0.11 17.77
CA VAL A 11 6.23 1.22 17.28
C VAL A 11 6.67 1.44 15.84
N LEU A 12 6.07 0.67 14.93
CA LEU A 12 6.26 0.88 13.51
C LEU A 12 5.23 1.90 13.03
N ASP A 13 5.75 3.05 12.61
CA ASP A 13 4.94 4.10 11.99
C ASP A 13 4.58 3.71 10.56
N MET A 14 3.33 3.95 10.20
CA MET A 14 2.87 3.75 8.82
C MET A 14 3.58 4.75 7.89
N THR A 15 4.03 4.26 6.74
CA THR A 15 4.55 5.14 5.69
C THR A 15 3.38 5.82 4.98
N LEU A 16 3.30 7.16 5.06
CA LEU A 16 2.22 7.95 4.48
C LEU A 16 2.72 8.84 3.34
N TYR A 17 1.92 8.94 2.29
CA TYR A 17 2.23 9.71 1.09
C TYR A 17 1.40 10.99 1.03
N LYS A 18 1.92 12.07 1.61
CA LYS A 18 1.23 13.37 1.74
C LYS A 18 1.51 14.36 0.60
N ARG A 19 2.60 14.16 -0.14
CA ARG A 19 3.05 15.10 -1.17
C ARG A 19 2.15 14.98 -2.40
N ILE A 20 1.68 16.14 -2.87
CA ILE A 20 0.92 16.31 -4.10
C ILE A 20 1.45 17.54 -4.82
N ASN A 21 1.53 17.48 -6.14
CA ASN A 21 1.76 18.66 -6.96
C ASN A 21 0.41 19.22 -7.39
N SER A 22 -0.21 20.02 -6.52
CA SER A 22 -1.57 20.55 -6.73
C SER A 22 -1.72 21.29 -8.07
N ALA A 23 -0.71 22.05 -8.48
CA ALA A 23 -0.75 22.77 -9.76
C ALA A 23 -0.81 21.81 -10.95
N LYS A 24 0.05 20.78 -10.97
CA LYS A 24 0.07 19.80 -12.06
C LYS A 24 -1.18 18.92 -12.06
N VAL A 25 -1.69 18.55 -10.89
CA VAL A 25 -2.94 17.80 -10.76
C VAL A 25 -4.11 18.62 -11.32
N LEU A 26 -4.21 19.90 -10.98
CA LEU A 26 -5.26 20.77 -11.50
C LEU A 26 -5.17 20.93 -13.02
N GLU A 27 -3.97 21.17 -13.55
CA GLU A 27 -3.71 21.28 -14.99
C GLU A 27 -4.19 20.03 -15.74
N LEU A 28 -3.75 18.85 -15.31
CA LEU A 28 -4.11 17.58 -15.96
C LEU A 28 -5.59 17.23 -15.79
N ILE A 29 -6.21 17.53 -14.63
CA ILE A 29 -7.64 17.30 -14.46
C ILE A 29 -8.42 18.20 -15.41
N LYS A 30 -8.07 19.48 -15.57
CA LYS A 30 -8.74 20.37 -16.53
C LYS A 30 -8.58 19.89 -17.97
N GLU A 31 -7.39 19.47 -18.35
CA GLU A 31 -7.10 18.90 -19.68
C GLU A 31 -7.97 17.67 -19.94
N TYR A 32 -7.94 16.68 -19.05
CA TYR A 32 -8.71 15.45 -19.22
C TYR A 32 -10.22 15.66 -19.04
N ASN A 33 -10.66 16.66 -18.29
CA ASN A 33 -12.07 16.97 -18.13
C ASN A 33 -12.77 17.26 -19.47
N ALA A 34 -12.05 17.88 -20.41
CA ALA A 34 -12.55 18.15 -21.75
C ALA A 34 -12.74 16.89 -22.60
N LEU A 35 -12.17 15.75 -22.18
CA LEU A 35 -12.15 14.48 -22.91
C LEU A 35 -13.15 13.44 -22.34
N ASN A 36 -13.88 13.77 -21.28
CA ASN A 36 -14.69 12.81 -20.51
C ASN A 36 -16.19 13.16 -20.52
N ASP A 37 -16.84 13.19 -21.69
CA ASP A 37 -18.21 13.70 -21.87
C ASP A 37 -19.25 13.21 -20.83
N SER A 38 -19.25 11.91 -20.51
CA SER A 38 -20.24 11.32 -19.58
C SER A 38 -19.95 11.61 -18.09
N SER A 39 -18.73 12.03 -17.76
CA SER A 39 -18.26 12.26 -16.39
C SER A 39 -17.48 13.57 -16.28
N GLN A 40 -17.79 14.52 -17.16
CA GLN A 40 -17.16 15.84 -17.22
C GLN A 40 -17.62 16.71 -16.06
N LEU A 41 -16.68 17.21 -15.28
CA LEU A 41 -16.89 18.22 -14.26
C LEU A 41 -17.44 19.51 -14.87
N THR A 42 -18.46 20.06 -14.22
CA THR A 42 -19.02 21.38 -14.51
C THR A 42 -18.03 22.49 -14.12
N ALA A 43 -18.25 23.71 -14.61
CA ALA A 43 -17.43 24.86 -14.22
C ALA A 43 -17.43 25.11 -12.70
N ALA A 44 -18.57 24.88 -12.02
CA ALA A 44 -18.67 24.98 -10.58
C ALA A 44 -17.84 23.89 -9.86
N GLU A 45 -17.90 22.65 -10.35
CA GLU A 45 -17.10 21.54 -9.80
C GLU A 45 -15.60 21.77 -10.00
N LEU A 46 -15.18 22.37 -11.12
CA LEU A 46 -13.78 22.78 -11.34
C LEU A 46 -13.33 23.89 -10.38
N CYS A 47 -14.18 24.87 -10.09
CA CYS A 47 -13.89 25.90 -9.09
C CYS A 47 -13.76 25.31 -7.68
N ASN A 48 -14.61 24.33 -7.34
CA ASN A 48 -14.51 23.59 -6.08
C ASN A 48 -13.20 22.79 -6.00
N LEU A 49 -12.78 22.16 -7.10
CA LEU A 49 -11.50 21.47 -7.19
C LEU A 49 -10.31 22.41 -6.97
N GLU A 50 -10.32 23.61 -7.57
CA GLU A 50 -9.29 24.62 -7.33
C GLU A 50 -9.20 25.01 -5.85
N THR A 51 -10.36 25.27 -5.23
CA THR A 51 -10.45 25.59 -3.80
C THR A 51 -9.94 24.43 -2.93
N CYS A 52 -10.30 23.20 -3.30
CA CYS A 52 -9.85 21.97 -2.65
C CYS A 52 -8.32 21.83 -2.72
N LEU A 53 -7.73 21.98 -3.91
CA LEU A 53 -6.30 21.84 -4.13
C LEU A 53 -5.47 22.97 -3.50
N GLY A 54 -6.03 24.19 -3.43
CA GLY A 54 -5.43 25.32 -2.72
C GLY A 54 -5.42 25.15 -1.20
N ASN A 55 -6.36 24.38 -0.65
CA ASN A 55 -6.53 24.16 0.80
C ASN A 55 -6.53 22.67 1.18
N ILE A 56 -5.76 21.83 0.47
CA ILE A 56 -5.92 20.37 0.57
C ILE A 56 -5.69 19.82 1.98
N SER A 57 -4.85 20.49 2.77
CA SER A 57 -4.56 20.11 4.16
C SER A 57 -5.70 20.39 5.14
N THR A 58 -6.64 21.26 4.78
CA THR A 58 -7.79 21.66 5.61
C THR A 58 -9.13 21.33 4.95
N PHE A 59 -9.11 20.80 3.73
CA PHE A 59 -10.31 20.53 2.95
C PHE A 59 -11.17 19.44 3.60
N CYS A 60 -12.41 19.80 3.93
CA CYS A 60 -13.41 18.87 4.44
C CYS A 60 -14.48 18.64 3.36
N ALA A 61 -14.54 17.43 2.81
CA ALA A 61 -15.47 17.11 1.73
C ALA A 61 -16.92 17.13 2.24
N GLY A 62 -17.73 18.05 1.71
CA GLY A 62 -19.18 18.05 1.90
C GLY A 62 -19.86 16.97 1.04
N SER A 63 -21.16 16.75 1.27
CA SER A 63 -21.94 15.77 0.48
C SER A 63 -21.94 16.07 -1.01
N SER A 64 -21.98 17.36 -1.39
CA SER A 64 -21.85 17.80 -2.78
C SER A 64 -20.47 17.52 -3.35
N ASP A 65 -19.42 17.57 -2.53
CA ASP A 65 -18.06 17.35 -3.00
C ASP A 65 -17.77 15.90 -3.34
N VAL A 66 -18.34 14.99 -2.53
CA VAL A 66 -18.24 13.55 -2.78
C VAL A 66 -18.76 13.18 -4.17
N VAL A 67 -19.81 13.84 -4.66
CA VAL A 67 -20.41 13.53 -5.97
C VAL A 67 -19.42 13.75 -7.11
N TRP A 68 -18.82 14.93 -7.18
CA TRP A 68 -17.89 15.26 -8.26
C TRP A 68 -16.53 14.55 -8.11
N LEU A 69 -16.10 14.28 -6.87
CA LEU A 69 -14.93 13.45 -6.59
C LEU A 69 -15.12 12.02 -7.10
N LEU A 70 -16.26 11.39 -6.80
CA LEU A 70 -16.56 10.03 -7.28
C LEU A 70 -16.78 9.97 -8.80
N LYS A 71 -17.25 11.05 -9.41
CA LYS A 71 -17.41 11.18 -10.87
C LYS A 71 -16.06 11.05 -11.59
N MET A 72 -15.00 11.69 -11.09
CA MET A 72 -13.65 11.57 -11.66
C MET A 72 -13.09 10.14 -11.57
N LEU A 73 -13.52 9.33 -10.59
CA LEU A 73 -13.09 7.94 -10.49
C LEU A 73 -13.61 7.06 -11.64
N GLN A 74 -14.65 7.50 -12.35
CA GLN A 74 -15.20 6.81 -13.52
C GLN A 74 -14.41 7.07 -14.81
N TRP A 75 -13.42 7.96 -14.77
CA TRP A 75 -12.63 8.30 -15.95
C TRP A 75 -11.84 7.08 -16.48
N PRO A 76 -11.52 7.05 -17.80
CA PRO A 76 -10.66 6.06 -18.41
C PRO A 76 -9.30 5.97 -17.70
N MET A 77 -8.70 4.79 -17.71
CA MET A 77 -7.47 4.52 -16.96
C MET A 77 -6.34 5.50 -17.28
N GLN A 78 -6.18 5.87 -18.55
CA GLN A 78 -5.16 6.84 -18.97
C GLN A 78 -5.30 8.22 -18.31
N HIS A 79 -6.49 8.59 -17.83
CA HIS A 79 -6.77 9.86 -17.18
C HIS A 79 -6.78 9.77 -15.65
N ARG A 80 -6.58 8.57 -15.06
CA ARG A 80 -6.72 8.36 -13.62
C ARG A 80 -5.53 8.81 -12.79
N LEU A 81 -4.34 8.98 -13.38
CA LEU A 81 -3.14 9.37 -12.64
C LEU A 81 -3.35 10.62 -11.74
N PRO A 82 -3.78 11.79 -12.27
CA PRO A 82 -3.99 12.96 -11.42
C PRO A 82 -5.18 12.81 -10.45
N VAL A 83 -6.19 12.02 -10.82
CA VAL A 83 -7.33 11.73 -9.94
C VAL A 83 -6.87 10.93 -8.72
N LEU A 84 -6.12 9.85 -8.93
CA LEU A 84 -5.58 9.04 -7.83
C LEU A 84 -4.57 9.82 -6.98
N ASP A 85 -3.79 10.73 -7.59
CA ASP A 85 -2.84 11.58 -6.86
C ASP A 85 -3.56 12.57 -5.93
N LEU A 86 -4.69 13.13 -6.38
CA LEU A 86 -5.60 13.89 -5.53
C LEU A 86 -6.14 13.05 -4.37
N PHE A 87 -6.74 11.90 -4.68
CA PHE A 87 -7.35 11.04 -3.65
C PHE A 87 -6.34 10.57 -2.63
N LYS A 88 -5.11 10.24 -3.04
CA LYS A 88 -4.02 9.84 -2.15
C LYS A 88 -3.82 10.86 -1.02
N SER A 89 -3.85 12.15 -1.33
CA SER A 89 -3.73 13.20 -0.31
C SER A 89 -5.04 13.40 0.46
N LEU A 90 -6.18 13.39 -0.21
CA LEU A 90 -7.49 13.59 0.43
C LEU A 90 -7.77 12.56 1.51
N VAL A 91 -7.49 11.28 1.27
CA VAL A 91 -7.86 10.21 2.22
C VAL A 91 -7.20 10.40 3.59
N LEU A 92 -6.04 11.05 3.68
CA LEU A 92 -5.35 11.30 4.95
C LEU A 92 -6.02 12.37 5.82
N HIS A 93 -6.94 13.17 5.26
CA HIS A 93 -7.61 14.22 6.01
C HIS A 93 -8.79 13.65 6.83
N PRO A 94 -8.93 13.99 8.13
CA PRO A 94 -10.05 13.52 8.96
C PRO A 94 -11.44 13.89 8.40
N GLY A 95 -11.54 15.03 7.72
CA GLY A 95 -12.77 15.48 7.05
C GLY A 95 -13.19 14.62 5.85
N SER A 96 -12.32 13.72 5.38
CA SER A 96 -12.59 12.84 4.24
C SER A 96 -13.47 11.65 4.58
N ALA A 97 -13.92 11.51 5.84
CA ALA A 97 -14.86 10.46 6.25
C ALA A 97 -16.14 10.43 5.39
N ALA A 98 -16.56 11.57 4.83
CA ALA A 98 -17.68 11.64 3.88
C ALA A 98 -17.45 10.80 2.61
N LEU A 99 -16.22 10.70 2.11
CA LEU A 99 -15.87 9.89 0.93
C LEU A 99 -16.08 8.39 1.16
N PHE A 100 -16.06 7.95 2.41
CA PHE A 100 -16.19 6.54 2.77
C PHE A 100 -17.63 6.14 3.12
N ARG A 101 -18.57 7.10 3.17
CA ARG A 101 -19.98 6.80 3.43
C ARG A 101 -20.65 6.23 2.17
N LYS A 102 -21.73 5.46 2.36
CA LYS A 102 -22.60 4.95 1.29
C LYS A 102 -21.85 4.25 0.13
N GLY A 103 -20.77 3.52 0.43
CA GLY A 103 -20.02 2.74 -0.55
C GLY A 103 -18.92 3.48 -1.32
N GLY A 104 -18.73 4.80 -1.12
CA GLY A 104 -17.70 5.56 -1.81
C GLY A 104 -16.27 5.05 -1.55
N GLY A 105 -16.00 4.54 -0.34
CA GLY A 105 -14.72 3.90 0.00
C GLY A 105 -14.45 2.64 -0.82
N GLY A 106 -15.48 1.83 -1.07
CA GLY A 106 -15.39 0.64 -1.93
C GLY A 106 -15.12 1.00 -3.39
N ASN A 107 -15.75 2.06 -3.90
CA ASN A 107 -15.51 2.56 -5.26
C ASN A 107 -14.07 3.03 -5.43
N LEU A 108 -13.55 3.82 -4.48
CA LEU A 108 -12.17 4.30 -4.50
C LEU A 108 -11.17 3.15 -4.46
N LEU A 109 -11.37 2.21 -3.54
CA LEU A 109 -10.53 1.01 -3.43
C LEU A 109 -10.57 0.19 -4.73
N GLY A 110 -11.76 0.01 -5.30
CA GLY A 110 -11.90 -0.77 -6.52
C GLY A 110 -11.29 -0.12 -7.76
N VAL A 111 -11.37 1.20 -7.88
CA VAL A 111 -10.68 1.92 -8.94
C VAL A 111 -9.17 1.85 -8.76
N ALA A 112 -8.65 1.92 -7.54
CA ALA A 112 -7.23 1.71 -7.28
C ALA A 112 -6.76 0.29 -7.67
N CYS A 113 -7.49 -0.75 -7.26
CA CYS A 113 -7.18 -2.14 -7.62
C CYS A 113 -7.27 -2.40 -9.13
N GLN A 114 -8.33 -1.90 -9.80
CA GLN A 114 -8.45 -1.99 -11.25
C GLN A 114 -7.30 -1.28 -11.97
N THR A 115 -6.88 -0.13 -11.46
CA THR A 115 -5.76 0.63 -12.03
C THR A 115 -4.45 -0.11 -11.84
N LEU A 116 -4.20 -0.72 -10.68
CA LEU A 116 -3.03 -1.57 -10.46
C LEU A 116 -2.97 -2.72 -11.48
N LYS A 117 -4.07 -3.46 -11.63
CA LYS A 117 -4.14 -4.63 -12.51
C LYS A 117 -4.07 -4.28 -14.00
N GLY A 118 -4.55 -3.11 -14.39
CA GLY A 118 -4.56 -2.68 -15.80
C GLY A 118 -3.42 -1.75 -16.18
N ALA A 119 -2.57 -1.32 -15.25
CA ALA A 119 -1.50 -0.36 -15.54
C ALA A 119 -0.48 -0.86 -16.56
N GLY A 120 -0.37 -2.18 -16.77
CA GLY A 120 0.49 -2.76 -17.83
C GLY A 120 1.96 -2.33 -17.73
N GLY A 121 2.47 -2.18 -16.51
CA GLY A 121 3.83 -1.68 -16.26
C GLY A 121 3.99 -0.16 -16.25
N ASN A 122 2.91 0.62 -16.41
CA ASN A 122 2.94 2.08 -16.26
C ASN A 122 3.32 2.44 -14.81
N VAL A 123 4.61 2.75 -14.61
CA VAL A 123 5.19 3.02 -13.29
C VAL A 123 4.44 4.12 -12.53
N PRO A 124 4.11 5.30 -13.11
CA PRO A 124 3.31 6.31 -12.43
C PRO A 124 1.97 5.80 -11.88
N LEU A 125 1.21 5.06 -12.68
CA LEU A 125 -0.09 4.51 -12.26
C LEU A 125 0.06 3.45 -11.16
N LEU A 126 1.06 2.58 -11.28
CA LEU A 126 1.37 1.59 -10.24
C LEU A 126 1.70 2.29 -8.92
N VAL A 127 2.62 3.25 -8.95
CA VAL A 127 3.08 3.97 -7.76
C VAL A 127 1.93 4.73 -7.11
N VAL A 128 1.18 5.56 -7.84
CA VAL A 128 0.11 6.35 -7.24
C VAL A 128 -0.97 5.47 -6.61
N SER A 129 -1.28 4.33 -7.22
CA SER A 129 -2.29 3.40 -6.73
C SER A 129 -1.83 2.70 -5.46
N LEU A 130 -0.56 2.24 -5.42
CA LEU A 130 0.05 1.69 -4.21
C LEU A 130 0.10 2.73 -3.07
N GLN A 131 0.46 3.97 -3.38
CA GLN A 131 0.50 5.06 -2.39
C GLN A 131 -0.87 5.36 -1.80
N LEU A 132 -1.91 5.41 -2.65
CA LEU A 132 -3.29 5.59 -2.23
C LEU A 132 -3.72 4.45 -1.30
N ILE A 133 -3.49 3.19 -1.67
CA ILE A 133 -3.85 2.03 -0.85
C ILE A 133 -3.07 2.04 0.47
N ALA A 134 -1.79 2.39 0.46
CA ALA A 134 -0.99 2.54 1.67
C ALA A 134 -1.60 3.60 2.62
N ASN A 135 -2.10 4.70 2.08
CA ASN A 135 -2.77 5.74 2.86
C ASN A 135 -4.15 5.31 3.38
N LEU A 136 -4.89 4.45 2.66
CA LEU A 136 -6.18 3.88 3.10
C LEU A 136 -6.08 2.98 4.33
N LEU A 137 -4.87 2.60 4.73
CA LEU A 137 -4.59 1.83 5.94
C LEU A 137 -4.38 2.70 7.18
N HIS A 138 -4.26 4.03 6.98
CA HIS A 138 -4.06 4.98 8.06
C HIS A 138 -5.23 5.00 9.05
N LEU A 139 -4.92 5.26 10.32
CA LEU A 139 -5.88 5.22 11.44
C LEU A 139 -6.98 6.29 11.35
N SER A 140 -6.78 7.35 10.57
CA SER A 140 -7.78 8.41 10.39
C SER A 140 -8.97 8.00 9.50
N ILE A 141 -8.95 6.81 8.91
CA ILE A 141 -9.95 6.34 7.94
C ILE A 141 -10.51 4.99 8.41
N PRO A 142 -11.79 4.69 8.12
CA PRO A 142 -12.34 3.34 8.25
C PRO A 142 -11.58 2.30 7.41
N LYS A 143 -10.53 1.70 7.96
CA LYS A 143 -9.67 0.70 7.28
C LYS A 143 -10.29 -0.70 7.18
N ASN A 144 -11.43 -0.97 7.82
CA ASN A 144 -12.06 -2.29 7.84
C ASN A 144 -12.34 -2.82 6.43
N GLN A 145 -12.81 -1.97 5.51
CA GLN A 145 -13.01 -2.35 4.11
C GLN A 145 -11.70 -2.76 3.44
N THR A 146 -10.66 -1.93 3.53
CA THR A 146 -9.32 -2.23 3.00
C THR A 146 -8.77 -3.56 3.53
N LEU A 147 -8.89 -3.79 4.85
CA LEU A 147 -8.42 -5.03 5.47
C LEU A 147 -9.24 -6.26 5.04
N THR A 148 -10.55 -6.12 4.90
CA THR A 148 -11.45 -7.21 4.49
C THR A 148 -11.16 -7.65 3.05
N HIS A 149 -10.75 -6.72 2.19
CA HIS A 149 -10.41 -6.97 0.80
C HIS A 149 -8.90 -7.18 0.56
N CYS A 150 -8.11 -7.46 1.60
CA CYS A 150 -6.65 -7.58 1.49
C CYS A 150 -6.18 -8.57 0.41
N SER A 151 -6.77 -9.77 0.29
CA SER A 151 -6.40 -10.74 -0.74
C SER A 151 -6.56 -10.18 -2.14
N TRP A 152 -7.71 -9.57 -2.44
CA TRP A 152 -7.97 -8.96 -3.74
C TRP A 152 -7.04 -7.79 -4.06
N ILE A 153 -6.72 -6.97 -3.04
CA ILE A 153 -5.76 -5.87 -3.19
C ILE A 153 -4.38 -6.42 -3.57
N LEU A 154 -3.92 -7.46 -2.87
CA LEU A 154 -2.61 -8.06 -3.10
C LEU A 154 -2.53 -8.80 -4.44
N GLU A 155 -3.60 -9.50 -4.83
CA GLU A 155 -3.76 -10.07 -6.18
C GLU A 155 -3.68 -8.98 -7.26
N SER A 156 -4.35 -7.84 -7.04
CA SER A 156 -4.30 -6.70 -7.97
C SER A 156 -2.92 -6.05 -8.04
N ALA A 157 -2.11 -6.17 -6.98
CA ALA A 157 -0.77 -5.61 -6.88
C ALA A 157 0.34 -6.58 -7.34
N MET A 158 0.01 -7.76 -7.87
CA MET A 158 1.01 -8.75 -8.31
C MET A 158 1.95 -8.19 -9.40
N ASP A 159 1.41 -7.45 -10.37
CA ASP A 159 2.23 -6.80 -11.40
C ASP A 159 3.21 -5.79 -10.81
N ALA A 160 2.80 -5.10 -9.75
CA ALA A 160 3.68 -4.18 -9.03
C ALA A 160 4.79 -4.93 -8.27
N ALA A 161 4.45 -6.07 -7.65
CA ALA A 161 5.42 -6.92 -6.97
C ALA A 161 6.50 -7.45 -7.92
N ALA A 162 6.13 -7.76 -9.16
CA ALA A 162 7.04 -8.26 -10.20
C ALA A 162 7.80 -7.14 -10.96
N ASN A 163 7.51 -5.86 -10.69
CA ASN A 163 8.10 -4.74 -11.43
C ASN A 163 9.45 -4.30 -10.81
N PRO A 164 10.58 -4.34 -11.55
CA PRO A 164 11.90 -4.05 -10.98
C PRO A 164 12.16 -2.56 -10.73
N ALA A 165 11.26 -1.66 -11.14
CA ALA A 165 11.47 -0.23 -10.96
C ALA A 165 11.56 0.13 -9.47
N ARG A 166 12.67 0.80 -9.09
CA ARG A 166 12.95 1.25 -7.72
C ARG A 166 11.74 1.88 -7.03
N LEU A 167 11.06 2.81 -7.71
CA LEU A 167 9.95 3.55 -7.11
C LEU A 167 8.74 2.65 -6.84
N VAL A 168 8.50 1.66 -7.70
CA VAL A 168 7.43 0.66 -7.49
C VAL A 168 7.78 -0.18 -6.27
N GLN A 169 8.98 -0.75 -6.21
CA GLN A 169 9.41 -1.62 -5.11
C GLN A 169 9.42 -0.92 -3.74
N VAL A 170 9.93 0.31 -3.66
CA VAL A 170 9.89 1.12 -2.43
C VAL A 170 8.45 1.37 -1.97
N THR A 171 7.56 1.68 -2.92
CA THR A 171 6.16 1.97 -2.61
C THR A 171 5.41 0.70 -2.22
N TYR A 172 5.66 -0.40 -2.92
CA TYR A 172 5.09 -1.71 -2.67
C TYR A 172 5.46 -2.22 -1.27
N ALA A 173 6.74 -2.17 -0.92
CA ALA A 173 7.20 -2.54 0.43
C ALA A 173 6.52 -1.73 1.53
N SER A 174 6.29 -0.43 1.27
CA SER A 174 5.58 0.46 2.20
C SER A 174 4.10 0.10 2.35
N MET A 175 3.43 -0.26 1.25
CA MET A 175 2.06 -0.77 1.31
C MET A 175 1.97 -2.06 2.12
N CYS A 176 2.85 -3.04 1.85
CA CYS A 176 2.90 -4.30 2.61
C CYS A 176 3.17 -4.07 4.10
N GLN A 177 4.10 -3.17 4.43
CA GLN A 177 4.37 -2.81 5.82
C GLN A 177 3.17 -2.18 6.51
N ASN A 178 2.47 -1.24 5.84
CA ASN A 178 1.25 -0.65 6.40
C ASN A 178 0.17 -1.69 6.64
N PHE A 179 0.06 -2.72 5.78
CA PHE A 179 -0.87 -3.82 5.99
C PHE A 179 -0.48 -4.67 7.21
N ALA A 180 0.81 -5.00 7.37
CA ALA A 180 1.31 -5.70 8.55
C ALA A 180 1.07 -4.91 9.84
N ILE A 181 1.35 -3.60 9.83
CA ILE A 181 1.04 -2.71 10.96
C ILE A 181 -0.48 -2.70 11.23
N ALA A 182 -1.31 -2.59 10.19
CA ALA A 182 -2.75 -2.55 10.36
C ALA A 182 -3.32 -3.89 10.88
N SER A 183 -2.73 -5.03 10.52
CA SER A 183 -3.17 -6.36 10.99
C SER A 183 -2.93 -6.56 12.49
N THR A 184 -2.02 -5.81 13.11
CA THR A 184 -1.80 -5.84 14.57
C THR A 184 -3.05 -5.44 15.36
N THR A 185 -3.88 -4.58 14.75
CA THR A 185 -5.14 -4.11 15.34
C THR A 185 -6.36 -4.91 14.87
N ALA A 186 -6.18 -5.80 13.89
CA ALA A 186 -7.22 -6.72 13.47
C ALA A 186 -7.28 -7.91 14.44
N GLN A 187 -8.49 -8.37 14.77
CA GLN A 187 -8.68 -9.50 15.69
C GLN A 187 -9.07 -10.78 14.96
N GLY A 188 -8.71 -11.93 15.55
CA GLY A 188 -9.15 -13.26 15.13
C GLY A 188 -8.80 -13.61 13.69
N ASP A 189 -9.81 -14.07 12.95
CA ASP A 189 -9.67 -14.60 11.58
C ASP A 189 -9.14 -13.57 10.59
N LEU A 190 -9.48 -12.29 10.77
CA LEU A 190 -9.04 -11.25 9.84
C LEU A 190 -7.52 -11.06 9.89
N SER A 191 -6.92 -11.04 11.08
CA SER A 191 -5.45 -10.93 11.22
C SER A 191 -4.75 -12.12 10.55
N ARG A 192 -5.27 -13.35 10.77
CA ARG A 192 -4.75 -14.57 10.14
C ARG A 192 -4.84 -14.52 8.62
N LYS A 193 -5.98 -14.08 8.07
CA LYS A 193 -6.18 -13.94 6.62
C LYS A 193 -5.20 -12.92 6.01
N ILE A 194 -5.00 -11.78 6.66
CA ILE A 194 -4.05 -10.76 6.20
C ILE A 194 -2.63 -11.32 6.21
N ALA A 195 -2.21 -11.98 7.30
CA ALA A 195 -0.88 -12.58 7.40
C ALA A 195 -0.67 -13.63 6.30
N HIS A 196 -1.63 -14.54 6.12
CA HIS A 196 -1.57 -15.55 5.06
C HIS A 196 -1.44 -14.91 3.66
N ALA A 197 -2.20 -13.85 3.39
CA ALA A 197 -2.19 -13.20 2.08
C ALA A 197 -0.92 -12.40 1.80
N LEU A 198 -0.26 -11.85 2.84
CA LEU A 198 0.93 -11.00 2.68
C LEU A 198 2.26 -11.75 2.55
N VAL A 199 2.39 -12.93 3.17
CA VAL A 199 3.69 -13.64 3.22
C VAL A 199 4.23 -13.91 1.83
N GLY A 200 3.44 -14.54 0.94
CA GLY A 200 3.85 -14.85 -0.42
C GLY A 200 4.27 -13.62 -1.23
N PRO A 201 3.44 -12.57 -1.33
CA PRO A 201 3.80 -11.36 -2.05
C PRO A 201 5.03 -10.62 -1.50
N ILE A 202 5.23 -10.61 -0.17
CA ILE A 202 6.46 -10.07 0.43
C ILE A 202 7.68 -10.90 0.01
N CYS A 203 7.57 -12.24 0.04
CA CYS A 203 8.64 -13.14 -0.38
C CYS A 203 8.98 -12.95 -1.88
N ALA A 204 7.98 -12.79 -2.74
CA ALA A 204 8.17 -12.53 -4.16
C ALA A 204 8.93 -11.22 -4.42
N SER A 205 8.54 -10.14 -3.73
CA SER A 205 9.23 -8.85 -3.78
C SER A 205 10.68 -8.95 -3.29
N LEU A 206 10.91 -9.62 -2.16
CA LEU A 206 12.26 -9.88 -1.63
C LEU A 206 13.13 -10.64 -2.63
N ASN A 207 12.60 -11.71 -3.23
CA ASN A 207 13.30 -12.51 -4.24
C ASN A 207 13.70 -11.63 -5.43
N LEU A 208 12.78 -10.83 -5.96
CA LEU A 208 13.05 -9.91 -7.07
C LEU A 208 14.19 -8.95 -6.72
N VAL A 209 14.11 -8.26 -5.59
CA VAL A 209 15.13 -7.27 -5.18
C VAL A 209 16.49 -7.94 -4.96
N CYS A 210 16.53 -9.18 -4.47
CA CYS A 210 17.78 -9.92 -4.29
C CYS A 210 18.46 -10.31 -5.60
N LEU A 211 17.67 -10.47 -6.67
CA LEU A 211 18.15 -10.79 -8.01
C LEU A 211 18.67 -9.55 -8.76
N LEU A 212 18.36 -8.34 -8.30
CA LEU A 212 18.89 -7.12 -8.90
C LEU A 212 20.39 -6.96 -8.62
N ASP A 213 21.11 -6.42 -9.60
CA ASP A 213 22.55 -6.17 -9.50
C ASP A 213 22.89 -5.11 -8.43
N ASN A 214 21.92 -4.24 -8.12
CA ASN A 214 22.08 -3.10 -7.22
C ASN A 214 21.47 -3.33 -5.84
N ILE A 215 21.46 -4.57 -5.35
CA ILE A 215 20.98 -4.92 -4.00
C ILE A 215 21.68 -4.14 -2.88
N HIS A 216 22.90 -3.67 -3.13
CA HIS A 216 23.70 -2.91 -2.17
C HIS A 216 23.36 -1.41 -2.15
N ASP A 217 22.54 -0.94 -3.09
CA ASP A 217 22.04 0.43 -3.04
C ASP A 217 21.15 0.62 -1.82
N GLU A 218 21.23 1.79 -1.19
CA GLU A 218 20.46 2.17 0.00
C GLU A 218 18.95 1.88 -0.12
N TRP A 219 18.38 2.09 -1.31
CA TRP A 219 16.96 1.85 -1.54
C TRP A 219 16.59 0.36 -1.49
N ALA A 220 17.44 -0.52 -2.02
CA ALA A 220 17.20 -1.96 -2.05
C ALA A 220 17.33 -2.53 -0.64
N VAL A 221 18.35 -2.08 0.11
CA VAL A 221 18.50 -2.38 1.55
C VAL A 221 17.26 -1.96 2.34
N GLY A 222 16.76 -0.74 2.09
CA GLY A 222 15.55 -0.22 2.72
C GLY A 222 14.31 -1.05 2.43
N VAL A 223 14.15 -1.53 1.18
CA VAL A 223 13.06 -2.44 0.79
C VAL A 223 13.17 -3.78 1.52
N CYS A 224 14.36 -4.40 1.51
CA CYS A 224 14.60 -5.67 2.19
C CYS A 224 14.33 -5.58 3.70
N SER A 225 14.89 -4.57 4.36
CA SER A 225 14.67 -4.32 5.80
C SER A 225 13.19 -4.16 6.12
N LYS A 226 12.46 -3.39 5.31
CA LYS A 226 11.02 -3.18 5.48
C LYS A 226 10.23 -4.47 5.34
N HIS A 227 10.53 -5.29 4.35
CA HIS A 227 9.89 -6.58 4.15
C HIS A 227 10.20 -7.58 5.26
N LEU A 228 11.45 -7.68 5.70
CA LEU A 228 11.85 -8.57 6.80
C LEU A 228 11.16 -8.20 8.12
N LYS A 229 11.14 -6.91 8.48
CA LYS A 229 10.39 -6.41 9.66
C LYS A 229 8.89 -6.70 9.56
N SER A 230 8.33 -6.60 8.35
CA SER A 230 6.92 -6.94 8.10
C SER A 230 6.65 -8.44 8.29
N LEU A 231 7.52 -9.31 7.75
CA LEU A 231 7.41 -10.76 7.96
C LEU A 231 7.52 -11.13 9.44
N GLU A 232 8.53 -10.61 10.14
CA GLU A 232 8.71 -10.83 11.57
C GLU A 232 7.42 -10.50 12.34
N MET A 233 6.83 -9.33 12.09
CA MET A 233 5.58 -8.92 12.72
C MET A 233 4.42 -9.87 12.43
N LEU A 234 4.22 -10.24 11.16
CA LEU A 234 3.12 -11.12 10.76
C LEU A 234 3.23 -12.51 11.41
N LEU A 235 4.44 -13.05 11.51
CA LEU A 235 4.69 -14.39 12.00
C LEU A 235 4.71 -14.48 13.52
N LEU A 236 5.15 -13.42 14.21
CA LEU A 236 5.02 -13.32 15.66
C LEU A 236 3.55 -13.29 16.08
N GLN A 237 2.69 -12.66 15.28
CA GLN A 237 1.24 -12.58 15.55
C GLN A 237 0.49 -13.82 15.11
N ASN A 238 0.94 -14.45 14.02
CA ASN A 238 0.27 -15.58 13.39
C ASN A 238 1.29 -16.69 13.09
N PRO A 239 1.72 -17.48 14.09
CA PRO A 239 2.71 -18.53 13.89
C PRO A 239 2.32 -19.56 12.82
N ALA A 240 1.00 -19.81 12.64
CA ALA A 240 0.49 -20.69 11.59
C ALA A 240 0.82 -20.21 10.16
N ALA A 241 1.04 -18.90 9.96
CA ALA A 241 1.45 -18.36 8.66
C ALA A 241 2.89 -18.72 8.29
N ARG A 242 3.70 -19.27 9.22
CA ARG A 242 5.05 -19.77 8.94
C ARG A 242 5.06 -20.88 7.90
N ALA A 243 4.01 -21.70 7.82
CA ALA A 243 3.90 -22.77 6.83
C ALA A 243 3.95 -22.25 5.37
N ASN A 244 3.61 -20.98 5.14
CA ASN A 244 3.66 -20.37 3.81
C ASN A 244 5.06 -19.85 3.43
N LEU A 245 5.94 -19.60 4.40
CA LEU A 245 7.33 -19.17 4.12
C LEU A 245 8.13 -20.26 3.41
N SER A 246 7.92 -21.52 3.80
CA SER A 246 8.69 -22.65 3.28
C SER A 246 8.40 -22.96 1.81
N LEU A 247 7.23 -22.52 1.30
CA LEU A 247 6.82 -22.76 -0.08
C LEU A 247 7.45 -21.75 -1.05
N ASP A 248 7.63 -20.48 -0.65
CA ASP A 248 7.88 -19.38 -1.59
C ASP A 248 9.27 -18.75 -1.48
N PHE A 249 10.01 -18.96 -0.39
CA PHE A 249 11.30 -18.28 -0.17
C PHE A 249 12.47 -19.25 0.02
N ASN A 250 13.27 -19.41 -1.03
CA ASN A 250 14.49 -20.19 -0.97
C ASN A 250 15.65 -19.33 -0.43
N PHE A 251 15.88 -19.38 0.88
CA PHE A 251 17.00 -18.71 1.55
C PHE A 251 18.38 -19.09 0.99
N LYS A 252 18.52 -20.05 0.07
CA LYS A 252 19.80 -20.38 -0.57
C LYS A 252 20.40 -19.23 -1.39
N HIS A 253 19.62 -18.22 -1.79
CA HIS A 253 20.13 -16.99 -2.41
C HIS A 253 20.52 -15.88 -1.39
N SER A 254 20.53 -16.20 -0.09
CA SER A 254 20.81 -15.30 1.04
C SER A 254 22.26 -14.77 1.23
N PRO A 255 23.34 -15.17 0.50
CA PRO A 255 24.66 -14.58 0.76
C PRO A 255 24.70 -13.04 0.60
N LYS A 256 23.83 -12.48 -0.25
CA LYS A 256 23.67 -11.04 -0.43
C LYS A 256 22.85 -10.40 0.71
N LEU A 257 21.85 -11.10 1.25
CA LEU A 257 21.04 -10.67 2.38
C LEU A 257 21.80 -10.71 3.72
N ALA A 258 22.70 -11.67 3.90
CA ALA A 258 23.55 -11.79 5.09
C ALA A 258 24.55 -10.63 5.26
N LYS A 259 24.73 -9.81 4.22
CA LYS A 259 25.53 -8.57 4.25
C LYS A 259 24.68 -7.32 4.54
N LEU A 260 23.36 -7.47 4.66
CA LEU A 260 22.47 -6.38 5.04
C LEU A 260 22.52 -6.15 6.55
N ASP A 261 22.13 -4.94 6.95
CA ASP A 261 22.12 -4.39 8.31
C ASP A 261 21.82 -5.41 9.45
N VAL A 262 22.35 -5.14 10.65
CA VAL A 262 22.20 -5.97 11.85
C VAL A 262 20.72 -6.27 12.15
N ASP A 263 19.84 -5.28 11.94
CA ASP A 263 18.40 -5.42 12.07
C ASP A 263 17.79 -6.48 11.13
N ALA A 264 18.26 -6.56 9.88
CA ALA A 264 17.81 -7.55 8.92
C ALA A 264 18.30 -8.95 9.32
N THR A 265 19.49 -9.04 9.90
CA THR A 265 20.07 -10.29 10.40
C THR A 265 19.31 -10.83 11.60
N HIS A 266 18.84 -9.97 12.51
CA HIS A 266 17.97 -10.37 13.62
C HIS A 266 16.61 -10.91 13.15
N ALA A 267 15.98 -10.22 12.20
CA ALA A 267 14.74 -10.70 11.59
C ALA A 267 14.95 -12.04 10.87
N LEU A 268 16.03 -12.17 10.09
CA LEU A 268 16.40 -13.44 9.43
C LEU A 268 16.66 -14.56 10.43
N ALA A 269 17.35 -14.29 11.53
CA ALA A 269 17.58 -15.27 12.60
C ALA A 269 16.25 -15.70 13.24
N ALA A 270 15.33 -14.77 13.52
CA ALA A 270 13.99 -15.08 14.02
C ALA A 270 13.17 -15.93 13.04
N LEU A 271 13.43 -15.79 11.74
CA LEU A 271 12.81 -16.61 10.67
C LEU A 271 13.47 -18.00 10.54
N GLN A 272 14.76 -18.14 10.86
CA GLN A 272 15.54 -19.38 10.72
C GLN A 272 15.50 -20.29 11.96
N LEU A 273 15.22 -19.74 13.14
CA LEU A 273 15.33 -20.44 14.44
C LEU A 273 14.34 -21.60 14.70
N ASP A 274 13.60 -22.09 13.71
CA ASP A 274 12.60 -23.15 13.93
C ASP A 274 12.51 -24.22 12.82
N SER A 275 13.55 -24.38 11.98
CA SER A 275 13.60 -25.50 11.02
C SER A 275 13.69 -26.88 11.69
N SER A 276 13.86 -26.94 13.02
CA SER A 276 13.84 -28.15 13.84
C SER A 276 12.47 -28.46 14.47
N ALA A 277 11.46 -27.59 14.31
CA ALA A 277 10.13 -27.74 14.91
C ALA A 277 9.00 -27.99 13.90
N ILE A 278 9.34 -28.21 12.63
CA ILE A 278 8.38 -28.67 11.62
C ILE A 278 8.52 -30.20 11.55
N PRO A 279 7.50 -30.98 11.94
CA PRO A 279 7.51 -32.44 11.84
C PRO A 279 7.55 -32.92 10.38
#